data_AF-A0A1Z9DUE1-F1
#
_entry.id   AF-A0A1Z9DUE1-F1
#
_cell.length_a   1.000
_cell.length_b   1.000
_cell.length_c   1.000
_cell.angle_alpha   90.00
_cell.angle_beta   90.00
_cell.angle_gamma   90.00
#
_symmetry.space_group_name_H-M   'P 1'
#
loop_
_entity.id
_entity.type
_entity.pdbx_description
1 polymer ?
#
loop_
_entity_poly.entity_id
_entity_poly.type
_entity_poly.pdbx_seq_one_letter_code
_entity_poly.pdbx_strand_id
1 'polypeptide(L)' 'VLKKVKMATYEINMKRILKKEGAVVGLANGILSADGKIIYTAENLKVGLFKS' A
#
# COMPACT_ATOMS: atom_id res chain seq x y z
N VAL A 1 -6.17 9.23 16.11
CA VAL A 1 -6.17 9.76 14.73
C VAL A 1 -6.84 11.14 14.73
N LEU A 2 -6.22 12.14 14.10
CA LEU A 2 -6.53 13.57 14.24
C LEU A 2 -7.97 13.91 13.82
N LYS A 3 -8.75 14.55 14.71
CA LYS A 3 -10.18 14.87 14.51
C LYS A 3 -10.46 16.01 13.49
N LYS A 4 -9.42 16.68 12.97
CA LYS A 4 -9.55 17.84 12.05
C LYS A 4 -9.05 17.58 10.62
N VAL A 5 -8.57 16.36 10.33
CA VAL A 5 -8.11 16.01 8.97
C VAL A 5 -9.32 15.85 8.07
N LYS A 6 -9.29 16.48 6.89
CA LYS A 6 -10.41 16.43 5.92
C LYS A 6 -10.24 15.30 4.92
N MET A 7 -9.01 15.03 4.49
CA MET A 7 -8.71 14.03 3.49
C MET A 7 -7.44 13.23 3.83
N ALA A 8 -7.55 11.92 3.69
CA ALA A 8 -6.41 11.01 3.72
C ALA A 8 -6.18 10.48 2.30
N THR A 9 -4.97 10.64 1.78
CA THR A 9 -4.57 10.19 0.45
C THR A 9 -3.55 9.07 0.58
N TYR A 10 -3.88 7.92 0.01
CA TYR A 10 -2.97 6.79 -0.12
C TYR A 10 -2.33 6.82 -1.50
N GLU A 11 -1.01 6.80 -1.55
CA GLU A 11 -0.26 6.60 -2.77
C GLU A 11 0.45 5.25 -2.67
N ILE A 12 0.19 4.36 -3.63
CA ILE A 12 0.79 3.01 -3.67
C ILE A 12 1.62 2.90 -4.93
N ASN A 13 2.93 2.71 -4.75
CA ASN A 13 3.87 2.50 -5.83
C ASN A 13 4.20 1.01 -5.95
N MET A 14 3.68 0.37 -7.00
CA MET A 14 3.89 -1.04 -7.27
C MET A 14 5.33 -1.29 -7.74
N LYS A 15 6.08 -2.08 -6.97
CA LYS A 15 7.45 -2.50 -7.34
C LYS A 15 7.44 -3.70 -8.25
N ARG A 16 6.67 -4.73 -7.90
CA ARG A 16 6.67 -6.01 -8.62
C ARG A 16 5.39 -6.81 -8.36
N ILE A 17 5.00 -7.60 -9.35
CA ILE A 17 3.99 -8.65 -9.18
C ILE A 17 4.66 -9.99 -9.48
N LEU A 18 4.58 -10.92 -8.55
CA LEU A 18 5.04 -12.29 -8.67
C LEU A 18 3.83 -13.19 -8.93
N LYS A 19 3.87 -13.99 -9.99
CA LYS A 19 2.82 -14.97 -10.29
C LYS A 19 3.44 -16.36 -10.32
N LYS A 20 2.84 -17.28 -9.58
CA LYS A 20 3.14 -18.72 -9.62
C LYS A 20 1.82 -19.48 -9.67
N GLU A 21 1.84 -20.75 -10.08
CA GLU A 21 0.62 -21.58 -10.07
C GLU A 21 -0.05 -21.52 -8.69
N GLY A 22 -1.33 -21.11 -8.68
CA GLY A 22 -2.14 -20.97 -7.47
C GLY A 22 -1.87 -19.74 -6.60
N ALA A 23 -0.85 -18.91 -6.88
CA ALA A 23 -0.52 -17.77 -6.04
C ALA A 23 -0.08 -16.51 -6.82
N VAL A 24 -0.56 -15.35 -6.40
CA VAL A 24 -0.14 -14.04 -6.91
C VAL A 24 0.28 -13.15 -5.75
N VAL A 25 1.49 -12.59 -5.79
CA VAL A 25 2.01 -11.71 -4.74
C VAL A 25 2.37 -10.35 -5.33
N GLY A 26 1.76 -9.29 -4.80
CA GLY A 26 2.13 -7.91 -5.08
C GLY A 26 3.16 -7.39 -4.07
N LEU A 27 4.15 -6.65 -4.56
CA LEU A 27 5.14 -5.91 -3.77
C LEU A 27 5.02 -4.42 -4.08
N ALA A 28 4.94 -3.58 -3.05
CA ALA A 28 4.78 -2.14 -3.21
C ALA A 28 5.44 -1.34 -2.08
N ASN A 29 5.62 -0.05 -2.33
CA ASN A 29 5.77 0.95 -1.27
C ASN A 29 4.48 1.78 -1.19
N GLY A 30 4.22 2.39 -0.03
CA GLY A 30 3.05 3.21 0.21
C GLY A 30 3.38 4.50 0.95
N ILE A 31 2.64 5.55 0.66
CA ILE A 31 2.65 6.81 1.40
C ILE A 31 1.21 7.10 1.84
N LEU A 32 1.03 7.49 3.10
CA LEU A 32 -0.21 8.07 3.58
C LEU A 32 0.02 9.54 3.90
N SER A 33 -0.76 10.38 3.23
CA SER A 33 -0.80 11.82 3.47
C SER A 33 -2.13 12.24 4.09
N ALA A 34 -2.08 13.13 5.07
CA ALA A 34 -3.26 13.80 5.63
C ALA A 34 -3.22 15.28 5.21
N ASP A 35 -4.23 15.72 4.46
CA ASP A 35 -4.33 17.08 3.92
C ASP A 35 -3.04 17.56 3.23
N GLY A 36 -2.43 16.67 2.43
CA GLY A 36 -1.20 16.94 1.68
C GLY A 36 0.11 16.75 2.47
N LYS A 37 0.06 16.55 3.78
CA LYS A 37 1.25 16.25 4.60
C LYS A 37 1.43 14.75 4.77
N ILE A 38 2.61 14.24 4.40
CA ILE A 38 2.98 12.84 4.65
C ILE A 38 2.99 12.57 6.15
N ILE A 39 2.23 11.57 6.58
CA ILE A 39 2.15 11.13 7.98
C ILE A 39 2.70 9.73 8.18
N TYR A 40 2.64 8.86 7.16
CA TYR A 40 3.28 7.55 7.19
C TYR A 40 3.90 7.20 5.84
N THR A 41 4.97 6.43 5.92
CA THR A 41 5.60 5.74 4.80
C THR A 41 5.64 4.26 5.11
N ALA A 42 5.44 3.44 4.09
CA ALA A 42 5.50 1.99 4.20
C ALA A 42 6.38 1.46 3.07
N GLU A 43 7.39 0.68 3.44
CA GLU A 43 8.28 0.06 2.47
C GLU A 43 8.06 -1.45 2.44
N ASN A 44 8.22 -2.03 1.25
CA ASN A 44 8.20 -3.48 1.04
C ASN A 44 6.89 -4.15 1.51
N LEU A 45 5.76 -3.47 1.31
CA LEU A 45 4.44 -4.04 1.45
C LEU A 45 4.33 -5.29 0.57
N LYS A 46 3.82 -6.38 1.13
CA LYS A 46 3.67 -7.68 0.46
C LYS A 46 2.27 -8.22 0.68
N VAL A 47 1.52 -8.41 -0.40
CA VAL A 47 0.15 -8.92 -0.36
C VAL A 47 0.02 -10.11 -1.29
N GLY A 48 -0.47 -11.25 -0.77
CA GLY A 48 -0.64 -12.48 -1.53
C GLY A 48 -2.11 -12.85 -1.72
N LEU A 49 -2.47 -13.26 -2.93
CA LEU A 49 -3.72 -13.92 -3.26
C LEU A 49 -3.42 -15.39 -3.54
N PHE A 50 -4.10 -16.30 -2.86
CA PHE A 50 -3.92 -17.73 -2.97
C PHE A 50 -5.25 -18.37 -3.38
N LYS A 51 -5.23 -19.28 -4.34
CA LYS A 51 -6.40 -20.11 -4.67
C LYS A 51 -6.55 -21.15 -3.56
N SER A 52 -7.75 -21.25 -3.00
CA SER A 52 -8.17 -22.30 -2.06
C SER A 52 -8.17 -23.67 -2.73
#